data_AF-A0A954U4P1-F1
#
_entry.id   AF-A0A954U4P1-F1
#
_cell.length_a   1.000
_cell.length_b   1.000
_cell.length_c   1.000
_cell.angle_alpha   90.00
_cell.angle_beta   90.00
_cell.angle_gamma   90.00
#
_symmetry.space_group_name_H-M   'P 1'
#
loop_
_entity.id
_entity.type
_entity.pdbx_description
1 polymer ?
#
loop_
_entity_poly.entity_id
_entity_poly.type
_entity_poly.pdbx_seq_one_letter_code
_entity_poly.pdbx_strand_id
1 'polypeptide(L)'
;MEISVICASCHARFKVSAKYAGQTGPCPKCKKPIRVPEPSEEVVIHAPEEFGPKDSGGRAVLKPIEREEANTSPVVIAGIVAAVIGTIAAAFVVGKVMSGEDGVPAWILAVGAVLLGPPVAVAGYALLRDSELQPHRGVTLWVRAAICGLVYALLWGAYYYVKVQLFEGDLEVFHLVFIAPVVLAIGGLVSMACFELEYTNGVMHCGIYVLITVMLRALMGMPIY
;
A
#
# COMPACT_ATOMS: atom_id res chain seq x y z
N MET A 1 -25.83 -29.25 -35.08
CA MET A 1 -25.45 -27.88 -35.43
C MET A 1 -26.23 -27.43 -36.65
N GLU A 2 -26.73 -26.20 -36.63
CA GLU A 2 -27.42 -25.56 -37.74
C GLU A 2 -26.51 -24.45 -38.31
N ILE A 3 -26.34 -24.41 -39.63
CA ILE A 3 -25.54 -23.40 -40.34
C ILE A 3 -26.50 -22.35 -40.89
N SER A 4 -26.24 -21.07 -40.63
CA SER A 4 -26.98 -19.97 -41.23
C SER A 4 -26.44 -19.71 -42.64
N VAL A 5 -27.26 -19.94 -43.65
CA VAL A 5 -26.89 -19.74 -45.06
C VAL A 5 -27.66 -18.56 -45.62
N ILE A 6 -26.95 -17.70 -46.35
CA ILE A 6 -27.54 -16.57 -47.08
C ILE A 6 -27.49 -16.91 -48.58
N CYS A 7 -28.65 -16.95 -49.24
CA CYS A 7 -28.69 -17.19 -50.68
C CYS A 7 -28.15 -15.98 -51.46
N ALA A 8 -27.20 -16.18 -52.36
CA ALA A 8 -26.62 -15.12 -53.18
C ALA A 8 -27.60 -14.48 -54.19
N SER A 9 -28.71 -15.15 -54.53
CA SER A 9 -29.68 -14.65 -55.53
C SER A 9 -30.89 -13.95 -54.95
N CYS A 10 -31.39 -14.37 -53.78
CA CYS A 10 -32.59 -13.80 -53.17
C CYS A 10 -32.36 -13.22 -51.78
N HIS A 11 -31.11 -13.27 -51.27
CA HIS A 11 -30.67 -12.81 -49.95
C HIS A 11 -31.49 -13.32 -48.76
N ALA A 12 -32.32 -14.35 -48.98
CA ALA A 12 -33.05 -15.01 -47.93
C ALA A 12 -32.06 -15.77 -47.03
N ARG A 13 -32.20 -15.55 -45.71
CA ARG A 13 -31.43 -16.24 -44.68
C ARG A 13 -32.24 -17.43 -44.18
N PHE A 14 -31.62 -18.61 -44.13
CA PHE A 14 -32.27 -19.80 -43.59
C PHE A 14 -31.25 -20.72 -42.94
N LYS A 15 -31.75 -21.59 -42.07
CA LYS A 15 -30.93 -22.52 -41.30
C LYS A 15 -30.94 -23.88 -41.97
N VAL A 16 -29.76 -24.44 -42.19
CA VAL A 16 -29.56 -25.74 -42.82
C VAL A 16 -28.81 -26.64 -41.85
N SER A 17 -29.17 -27.92 -41.79
CA SER A 17 -28.47 -28.85 -40.90
C SER A 17 -27.00 -29.01 -41.35
N ALA A 18 -26.06 -29.12 -40.41
CA ALA A 18 -24.63 -29.26 -40.68
C ALA A 18 -24.25 -30.48 -41.56
N LYS A 19 -25.17 -31.44 -41.77
CA LYS A 19 -24.98 -32.58 -42.69
C LYS A 19 -24.81 -32.16 -44.15
N TYR A 20 -25.27 -30.96 -44.51
CA TYR A 20 -25.17 -30.42 -45.87
C TYR A 20 -24.01 -29.44 -46.04
N ALA A 21 -23.12 -29.33 -45.05
CA ALA A 21 -21.89 -28.55 -45.16
C ALA A 21 -21.10 -28.91 -46.44
N GLY A 22 -20.66 -27.91 -47.19
CA GLY A 22 -19.88 -28.09 -48.43
C GLY A 22 -20.68 -28.57 -49.65
N GLN A 23 -21.94 -28.99 -49.49
CA GLN A 23 -22.77 -29.50 -50.58
C GLN A 23 -23.54 -28.37 -51.31
N THR A 24 -23.84 -28.61 -52.59
CA THR A 24 -24.67 -27.72 -53.41
C THR A 24 -26.13 -28.19 -53.43
N GLY A 25 -27.07 -27.33 -53.06
CA GLY A 25 -28.51 -27.62 -53.06
C GLY A 25 -29.36 -26.46 -53.59
N PRO A 26 -30.61 -26.71 -54.00
CA PRO A 26 -31.51 -25.66 -54.44
C PRO A 26 -31.97 -24.78 -53.26
N CYS A 27 -32.01 -23.46 -53.46
CA CYS A 27 -32.57 -22.55 -52.46
C CYS A 27 -34.09 -22.81 -52.28
N PRO A 28 -34.62 -22.88 -51.05
CA PRO A 28 -36.04 -23.13 -50.81
C PRO A 28 -36.97 -22.04 -51.35
N LYS A 29 -36.46 -20.81 -51.54
CA LYS A 29 -37.25 -19.66 -52.01
C LYS A 29 -37.16 -19.40 -53.51
N CYS A 30 -35.98 -19.55 -54.11
CA CYS A 30 -35.76 -19.22 -55.54
C CYS A 30 -35.30 -20.40 -56.40
N LYS A 31 -35.12 -21.59 -55.80
CA LYS A 31 -34.68 -22.85 -56.44
C LYS A 31 -33.33 -22.81 -57.16
N LYS A 32 -32.65 -21.67 -57.22
CA LYS A 32 -31.29 -21.56 -57.75
C LYS A 32 -30.29 -22.34 -56.88
N PRO A 33 -29.25 -22.95 -57.47
CA PRO A 33 -28.25 -23.71 -56.73
C PRO A 33 -27.45 -22.79 -55.81
N ILE A 34 -27.29 -23.19 -54.56
CA ILE A 34 -26.44 -22.53 -53.56
C ILE A 34 -25.47 -23.53 -52.96
N ARG A 35 -24.25 -23.09 -52.66
CA ARG A 35 -23.27 -23.87 -51.91
C ARG A 35 -23.42 -23.53 -50.42
N VAL A 36 -23.58 -24.55 -49.59
CA VAL A 36 -23.61 -24.36 -48.12
C VAL A 36 -22.17 -24.21 -47.63
N PRO A 37 -21.84 -23.13 -46.90
CA PRO A 37 -20.50 -22.92 -46.33
C PRO A 37 -20.07 -24.10 -45.46
N GLU A 38 -18.77 -24.41 -45.48
CA GLU A 38 -18.21 -25.37 -44.55
C GLU A 38 -18.11 -24.74 -43.15
N PRO A 39 -18.21 -25.53 -42.07
CA PRO A 39 -18.06 -25.04 -40.69
C PRO A 39 -16.74 -24.31 -40.43
N SER A 40 -15.73 -24.50 -41.28
CA SER A 40 -14.43 -23.82 -41.24
C SER A 40 -14.47 -22.36 -41.73
N GLU A 41 -15.53 -21.94 -42.43
CA GLU A 41 -15.74 -20.55 -42.88
C GLU A 41 -16.53 -19.75 -41.83
N GLU A 42 -16.23 -19.94 -40.55
CA GLU A 42 -16.79 -19.11 -39.50
C GLU A 42 -16.22 -17.70 -39.63
N VAL A 43 -17.10 -16.69 -39.66
CA VAL A 43 -16.70 -15.29 -39.68
C VAL A 43 -16.07 -14.99 -38.32
N VAL A 44 -14.74 -15.08 -38.25
CA VAL A 44 -13.97 -14.62 -37.10
C VAL A 44 -14.16 -13.11 -37.02
N ILE A 45 -15.07 -12.67 -36.15
CA ILE A 45 -15.22 -11.27 -35.82
C ILE A 45 -13.97 -10.89 -35.05
N HIS A 46 -12.98 -10.34 -35.74
CA HIS A 46 -11.85 -9.70 -35.11
C HIS A 46 -12.39 -8.52 -34.31
N ALA A 47 -12.35 -8.64 -32.98
CA ALA A 47 -12.59 -7.50 -32.12
C ALA A 47 -11.64 -6.36 -32.54
N PRO A 48 -12.09 -5.10 -32.54
CA PRO A 48 -11.20 -3.97 -32.78
C PRO A 48 -10.00 -4.09 -31.83
N GLU A 49 -8.79 -3.92 -32.34
CA GLU A 49 -7.60 -3.88 -31.49
C GLU A 49 -7.79 -2.82 -30.39
N GLU A 50 -7.46 -3.18 -29.16
CA GLU A 50 -7.67 -2.31 -28.01
C GLU A 50 -7.02 -0.93 -28.20
N PHE A 51 -7.89 0.07 -28.02
CA PHE A 51 -7.69 1.47 -27.65
C PHE A 51 -6.24 2.01 -27.53
N GLY A 52 -5.91 2.97 -28.40
CA GLY A 52 -4.93 4.03 -28.14
C GLY A 52 -3.56 3.91 -28.85
N PRO A 53 -2.75 4.99 -28.82
CA PRO A 53 -1.37 4.97 -29.29
C PRO A 53 -0.57 3.89 -28.54
N LYS A 54 0.13 3.03 -29.28
CA LYS A 54 1.00 2.00 -28.74
C LYS A 54 2.43 2.54 -28.66
N ASP A 55 3.18 2.16 -27.62
CA ASP A 55 4.62 2.42 -27.55
C ASP A 55 5.39 1.54 -28.54
N SER A 56 6.71 1.73 -28.63
CA SER A 56 7.60 0.88 -29.43
C SER A 56 7.62 -0.60 -29.00
N GLY A 57 7.03 -0.93 -27.86
CA GLY A 57 6.84 -2.29 -27.34
C GLY A 57 5.44 -2.86 -27.56
N GLY A 58 4.56 -2.16 -28.31
CA GLY A 58 3.20 -2.61 -28.60
C GLY A 58 2.21 -2.45 -27.44
N ARG A 59 2.59 -1.79 -26.34
CA ARG A 59 1.71 -1.55 -25.18
C ARG A 59 0.92 -0.25 -25.39
N ALA A 60 -0.38 -0.29 -25.08
CA ALA A 60 -1.23 0.89 -25.13
C ALA A 60 -0.79 1.92 -24.07
N VAL A 61 -0.32 3.08 -24.53
CA VAL A 61 0.27 4.14 -23.68
C VAL A 61 -0.79 4.86 -22.84
N LEU A 62 -2.03 4.92 -23.34
CA LEU A 62 -3.13 5.63 -22.68
C LEU A 62 -3.98 4.73 -21.77
N LYS A 63 -3.59 3.47 -21.56
CA LYS A 63 -4.32 2.60 -20.64
C LYS A 63 -4.11 3.12 -19.22
N PRO A 64 -5.17 3.43 -18.44
CA PRO A 64 -5.03 3.80 -17.04
C PRO A 64 -4.25 2.71 -16.29
N ILE A 65 -3.35 3.13 -15.39
CA ILE A 65 -2.59 2.20 -14.57
C ILE A 65 -3.58 1.46 -13.67
N GLU A 66 -3.70 0.16 -13.87
CA GLU A 66 -4.62 -0.66 -13.10
C GLU A 66 -4.11 -0.82 -11.67
N ARG A 67 -5.03 -0.74 -10.71
CA ARG A 67 -4.71 -0.83 -9.29
C ARG A 67 -4.34 -2.27 -8.93
N GLU A 68 -3.07 -2.52 -8.62
CA GLU A 68 -2.67 -3.77 -7.98
C GLU A 68 -3.00 -3.73 -6.49
N GLU A 69 -3.98 -4.53 -6.07
CA GLU A 69 -4.23 -4.73 -4.64
C GLU A 69 -3.07 -5.49 -3.98
N ALA A 70 -2.74 -5.11 -2.76
CA ALA A 70 -1.69 -5.76 -2.00
C ALA A 70 -2.13 -7.18 -1.61
N ASN A 71 -1.58 -8.19 -2.27
CA ASN A 71 -1.75 -9.60 -1.91
C ASN A 71 -1.02 -9.89 -0.58
N THR A 72 -1.66 -9.56 0.53
CA THR A 72 -1.08 -9.76 1.87
C THR A 72 -1.34 -11.20 2.29
N SER A 73 -0.27 -11.99 2.48
CA SER A 73 -0.45 -13.37 2.94
C SER A 73 -0.88 -13.42 4.42
N PRO A 74 -1.71 -14.39 4.84
CA PRO A 74 -2.07 -14.58 6.24
C PRO A 74 -0.86 -14.74 7.18
N VAL A 75 0.24 -15.32 6.67
CA VAL A 75 1.49 -15.50 7.41
C VAL A 75 2.15 -14.16 7.74
N VAL A 76 2.16 -13.20 6.79
CA VAL A 76 2.69 -11.86 7.02
C VAL A 76 1.86 -11.13 8.07
N ILE A 77 0.53 -11.24 8.01
CA ILE A 77 -0.36 -10.63 9.02
C ILE A 77 -0.08 -11.22 10.40
N ALA A 78 0.01 -12.55 10.53
CA ALA A 78 0.34 -13.20 11.79
C ALA A 78 1.72 -12.75 12.33
N GLY A 79 2.71 -12.58 11.45
CA GLY A 79 4.02 -12.06 11.80
C GLY A 79 3.98 -10.63 12.35
N ILE A 80 3.20 -9.73 11.72
CA ILE A 80 3.00 -8.36 12.21
C ILE A 80 2.34 -8.35 13.58
N VAL A 81 1.27 -9.13 13.77
CA VAL A 81 0.57 -9.23 15.05
C VAL A 81 1.50 -9.76 16.14
N ALA A 82 2.28 -10.80 15.85
CA ALA A 82 3.26 -11.36 16.78
C ALA A 82 4.34 -10.33 17.14
N ALA A 83 4.82 -9.53 16.18
CA ALA A 83 5.81 -8.48 16.43
C ALA A 83 5.26 -7.37 17.34
N VAL A 84 4.01 -6.96 17.13
CA VAL A 84 3.33 -5.96 17.98
C VAL A 84 3.18 -6.48 19.41
N ILE A 85 2.65 -7.69 19.57
CA ILE A 85 2.50 -8.33 20.89
C ILE A 85 3.86 -8.51 21.56
N GLY A 86 4.87 -8.96 20.81
CA GLY A 86 6.24 -9.11 21.30
C GLY A 86 6.84 -7.79 21.80
N THR A 87 6.60 -6.68 21.09
CA THR A 87 7.08 -5.35 21.50
C THR A 87 6.40 -4.88 22.80
N ILE A 88 5.09 -5.08 22.91
CA ILE A 88 4.32 -4.77 24.13
C ILE A 88 4.80 -5.62 25.31
N ALA A 89 4.95 -6.93 25.10
CA ALA A 89 5.43 -7.85 26.13
C ALA A 89 6.86 -7.50 26.57
N ALA A 90 7.76 -7.19 25.62
CA ALA A 90 9.13 -6.78 25.92
C ALA A 90 9.15 -5.49 26.75
N ALA A 91 8.37 -4.47 26.37
CA ALA A 91 8.26 -3.23 27.15
C ALA A 91 7.74 -3.50 28.57
N PHE A 92 6.71 -4.33 28.73
CA PHE A 92 6.21 -4.70 30.05
C PHE A 92 7.27 -5.42 30.91
N VAL A 93 7.99 -6.39 30.34
CA VAL A 93 9.03 -7.14 31.04
C VAL A 93 10.20 -6.24 31.43
N VAL A 94 10.67 -5.38 30.53
CA VAL A 94 11.73 -4.40 30.81
C VAL A 94 11.29 -3.49 31.97
N GLY A 95 10.06 -2.99 31.92
CA GLY A 95 9.50 -2.16 33.00
C GLY A 95 9.30 -2.89 34.33
N LYS A 96 9.22 -4.22 34.37
CA LYS A 96 9.12 -4.99 35.62
C LYS A 96 10.47 -5.42 36.17
N VAL A 97 11.40 -5.77 35.29
CA VAL A 97 12.73 -6.31 35.67
C VAL A 97 13.72 -5.18 35.94
N MET A 98 13.62 -4.07 35.20
CA MET A 98 14.63 -3.01 35.20
C MET A 98 14.17 -1.71 35.86
N SER A 99 12.91 -1.60 36.30
CA SER A 99 12.42 -0.44 37.07
C SER A 99 12.77 -0.56 38.56
N GLY A 100 14.06 -0.68 38.86
CA GLY A 100 14.62 -0.52 40.21
C GLY A 100 14.77 0.97 40.60
N GLU A 101 15.53 1.26 41.65
CA GLU A 101 15.78 2.63 42.14
C GLU A 101 16.39 3.56 41.07
N ASP A 102 17.18 3.01 40.15
CA ASP A 102 17.84 3.76 39.07
C ASP A 102 16.98 3.90 37.78
N GLY A 103 15.80 3.26 37.73
CA GLY A 103 14.94 3.23 36.54
C GLY A 103 15.53 2.50 35.33
N VAL A 104 14.83 2.56 34.19
CA VAL A 104 15.29 1.91 32.94
C VAL A 104 16.49 2.68 32.36
N PRO A 105 17.64 2.01 32.09
CA PRO A 105 18.81 2.66 31.53
C PRO A 105 18.53 3.41 30.22
N ALA A 106 19.03 4.65 30.12
CA ALA A 106 18.77 5.53 28.96
C ALA A 106 19.18 4.92 27.61
N TRP A 107 20.23 4.09 27.58
CA TRP A 107 20.69 3.43 26.35
C TRP A 107 19.67 2.41 25.83
N ILE A 108 18.91 1.72 26.70
CA ILE A 108 17.86 0.78 26.30
C ILE A 108 16.70 1.55 25.66
N LEU A 109 16.34 2.69 26.25
CA LEU A 109 15.30 3.57 25.72
C LEU A 109 15.72 4.15 24.35
N ALA A 110 16.99 4.53 24.20
CA ALA A 110 17.53 5.02 22.94
C ALA A 110 17.51 3.94 21.84
N VAL A 111 17.97 2.72 22.16
CA VAL A 111 17.93 1.58 21.22
C VAL A 111 16.48 1.25 20.85
N GLY A 112 15.58 1.22 21.82
CA GLY A 112 14.15 0.99 21.59
C GLY A 112 13.53 2.04 20.66
N ALA A 113 13.81 3.32 20.90
CA ALA A 113 13.33 4.42 20.06
C ALA A 113 13.83 4.28 18.60
N VAL A 114 15.12 3.98 18.41
CA VAL A 114 15.70 3.80 17.07
C VAL A 114 15.13 2.58 16.36
N LEU A 115 14.97 1.45 17.06
CA LEU A 115 14.43 0.22 16.46
C LEU A 115 12.93 0.32 16.13
N LEU A 116 12.19 1.11 16.90
CA LEU A 116 10.75 1.33 16.68
C LEU A 116 10.49 2.22 15.46
N GLY A 117 11.41 3.14 15.14
CA GLY A 117 11.27 4.13 14.08
C GLY A 117 10.88 3.54 12.71
N PRO A 118 11.71 2.67 12.10
CA PRO A 118 11.43 2.11 10.78
C PRO A 118 10.09 1.36 10.65
N PRO A 119 9.74 0.39 11.53
CA PRO A 119 8.47 -0.35 11.38
C PRO A 119 7.25 0.56 11.60
N VAL A 120 7.32 1.50 12.54
CA VAL A 120 6.23 2.46 12.75
C VAL A 120 6.10 3.42 11.56
N ALA A 121 7.21 3.87 10.98
CA ALA A 121 7.18 4.70 9.79
C ALA A 121 6.57 3.97 8.58
N VAL A 122 6.87 2.68 8.39
CA VAL A 122 6.21 1.89 7.34
C VAL A 122 4.71 1.76 7.61
N ALA A 123 4.30 1.48 8.85
CA ALA A 123 2.89 1.35 9.21
C ALA A 123 2.11 2.68 9.07
N GLY A 124 2.69 3.78 9.53
CA GLY A 124 2.10 5.11 9.39
C GLY A 124 1.98 5.54 7.93
N TYR A 125 3.00 5.28 7.12
CA TYR A 125 2.95 5.52 5.68
C TYR A 125 1.85 4.69 5.01
N ALA A 126 1.72 3.40 5.33
CA ALA A 126 0.66 2.56 4.78
C ALA A 126 -0.75 3.08 5.10
N LEU A 127 -0.93 3.73 6.25
CA LEU A 127 -2.22 4.28 6.70
C LEU A 127 -2.55 5.66 6.10
N LEU A 128 -1.52 6.52 5.96
CA LEU A 128 -1.71 7.96 5.66
C LEU A 128 -1.35 8.35 4.22
N ARG A 129 -0.77 7.43 3.46
CA ARG A 129 -0.42 7.64 2.05
C ARG A 129 -1.67 7.78 1.18
N ASP A 130 -1.60 8.71 0.23
CA ASP A 130 -2.59 8.83 -0.83
C ASP A 130 -2.63 7.56 -1.70
N SER A 131 -3.82 7.00 -1.85
CA SER A 131 -4.06 5.82 -2.67
C SER A 131 -3.86 6.05 -4.17
N GLU A 132 -3.99 7.30 -4.63
CA GLU A 132 -3.85 7.67 -6.04
C GLU A 132 -2.38 7.69 -6.51
N LEU A 133 -1.44 7.90 -5.59
CA LEU A 133 -0.01 7.88 -5.89
C LEU A 133 0.54 6.45 -5.96
N GLN A 134 1.63 6.26 -6.70
CA GLN A 134 2.31 4.95 -6.71
C GLN A 134 3.02 4.71 -5.37
N PRO A 135 2.78 3.58 -4.69
CA PRO A 135 3.44 3.31 -3.42
C PRO A 135 4.93 3.03 -3.61
N HIS A 136 5.77 3.64 -2.77
CA HIS A 136 7.12 3.12 -2.56
C HIS A 136 7.08 1.65 -2.11
N ARG A 137 7.90 0.80 -2.74
CA ARG A 137 8.02 -0.64 -2.44
C ARG A 137 9.50 -1.03 -2.28
N GLY A 138 9.73 -2.19 -1.67
CA GLY A 138 11.07 -2.80 -1.56
C GLY A 138 12.07 -1.96 -0.77
N VAL A 139 13.32 -1.93 -1.24
CA VAL A 139 14.44 -1.26 -0.55
C VAL A 139 14.19 0.24 -0.39
N THR A 140 13.62 0.90 -1.40
CA THR A 140 13.34 2.34 -1.37
C THR A 140 12.42 2.73 -0.20
N LEU A 141 11.38 1.93 0.05
CA LEU A 141 10.48 2.15 1.18
C LEU A 141 11.23 2.04 2.51
N TRP A 142 12.02 0.97 2.69
CA TRP A 142 12.74 0.72 3.93
C TRP A 142 13.84 1.73 4.22
N VAL A 143 14.57 2.20 3.20
CA VAL A 143 15.58 3.26 3.37
C VAL A 143 14.93 4.58 3.80
N ARG A 144 13.83 4.98 3.15
CA ARG A 144 13.06 6.19 3.52
C ARG A 144 12.49 6.07 4.94
N ALA A 145 11.95 4.91 5.29
CA ALA A 145 11.46 4.63 6.64
C ALA A 145 12.56 4.62 7.69
N ALA A 146 13.75 4.12 7.37
CA ALA A 146 14.89 4.14 8.27
C ALA A 146 15.38 5.57 8.54
N ILE A 147 15.48 6.41 7.50
CA ILE A 147 15.86 7.82 7.64
C ILE A 147 14.81 8.56 8.47
N CYS A 148 13.52 8.44 8.12
CA CYS A 148 12.42 9.09 8.83
C CYS A 148 12.36 8.65 10.29
N GLY A 149 12.43 7.34 10.55
CA GLY A 149 12.44 6.76 11.90
C GLY A 149 13.65 7.19 12.74
N LEU A 150 14.83 7.28 12.14
CA LEU A 150 16.03 7.79 12.83
C LEU A 150 15.84 9.26 13.24
N VAL A 151 15.30 10.10 12.36
CA VAL A 151 15.04 11.50 12.70
C VAL A 151 13.99 11.61 13.82
N TYR A 152 12.97 10.76 13.82
CA TYR A 152 12.00 10.71 14.92
C TYR A 152 12.64 10.29 16.24
N ALA A 153 13.54 9.30 16.22
CA ALA A 153 14.31 8.91 17.39
C ALA A 153 15.22 10.05 17.88
N LEU A 154 15.85 10.80 16.96
CA LEU A 154 16.66 11.98 17.29
C LEU A 154 15.82 13.12 17.88
N LEU A 155 14.62 13.38 17.35
CA LEU A 155 13.69 14.37 17.91
C LEU A 155 13.25 13.96 19.33
N TRP A 156 12.98 12.67 19.54
CA TRP A 156 12.67 12.13 20.85
C TRP A 156 13.84 12.26 21.83
N GLY A 157 15.07 11.99 21.37
CA GLY A 157 16.29 12.20 22.12
C GLY A 157 16.56 13.67 22.43
N ALA A 158 16.28 14.58 21.50
CA ALA A 158 16.39 16.02 21.69
C ALA A 158 15.39 16.51 22.75
N TYR A 159 14.16 15.99 22.74
CA TYR A 159 13.19 16.24 23.81
C TYR A 159 13.71 15.75 25.17
N TYR A 160 14.25 14.54 25.25
CA TYR A 160 14.87 14.03 26.48
C TYR A 160 16.03 14.90 26.95
N TYR A 161 16.89 15.34 26.03
CA TYR A 161 18.00 16.25 26.32
C TYR A 161 17.51 17.59 26.88
N VAL A 162 16.51 18.21 26.25
CA VAL A 162 15.89 19.46 26.72
C VAL A 162 15.30 19.26 28.12
N LYS A 163 14.59 18.16 28.36
CA LYS A 163 14.04 17.84 29.68
C LYS A 163 15.13 17.79 30.77
N VAL A 164 16.24 17.11 30.51
CA VAL A 164 17.31 16.95 31.50
C VAL A 164 18.11 18.24 31.69
N GLN A 165 18.47 18.93 30.60
CA GLN A 165 19.38 20.07 30.65
C GLN A 165 18.71 21.40 30.98
N LEU A 166 17.50 21.63 30.46
CA LEU A 166 16.81 22.91 30.62
C LEU A 166 15.87 22.92 31.84
N PHE A 167 15.29 21.76 32.17
CA PHE A 167 14.28 21.63 33.23
C PHE A 167 14.74 20.75 34.40
N GLU A 168 16.01 20.33 34.44
CA GLU A 168 16.56 19.46 35.49
C GLU A 168 15.75 18.16 35.73
N GLY A 169 15.00 17.72 34.72
CA GLY A 169 14.09 16.58 34.80
C GLY A 169 12.65 16.91 35.21
N ASP A 170 12.38 18.10 35.75
CA ASP A 170 11.06 18.53 36.23
C ASP A 170 10.28 19.29 35.15
N LEU A 171 9.87 18.53 34.12
CA LEU A 171 9.13 19.08 33.00
C LEU A 171 7.62 19.01 33.25
N GLU A 172 6.99 20.15 33.52
CA GLU A 172 5.53 20.22 33.60
C GLU A 172 4.83 20.10 32.23
N VAL A 173 3.57 19.65 32.24
CA VAL A 173 2.73 19.49 31.03
C VAL A 173 2.63 20.79 30.22
N PHE A 174 2.60 21.95 30.87
CA PHE A 174 2.50 23.25 30.18
C PHE A 174 3.71 23.53 29.27
N HIS A 175 4.91 23.05 29.63
CA HIS A 175 6.10 23.21 28.79
C HIS A 175 5.99 22.49 27.44
N LEU A 176 5.18 21.41 27.38
CA LEU A 176 4.92 20.69 26.13
C LEU A 176 4.20 21.56 25.10
N VAL A 177 3.50 22.62 25.50
CA VAL A 177 2.87 23.59 24.57
C VAL A 177 3.93 24.27 23.69
N PHE A 178 5.16 24.41 24.16
CA PHE A 178 6.25 25.00 23.37
C PHE A 178 7.08 23.95 22.63
N ILE A 179 7.29 22.78 23.24
CA ILE A 179 8.16 21.73 22.66
C ILE A 179 7.42 20.92 21.59
N ALA A 180 6.18 20.52 21.86
CA ALA A 180 5.44 19.63 20.97
C ALA A 180 5.21 20.23 19.57
N PRO A 181 4.85 21.53 19.39
CA PRO A 181 4.72 22.10 18.06
C PRO A 181 6.01 22.08 17.25
N VAL A 182 7.17 22.29 17.88
CA VAL A 182 8.48 22.24 17.21
C VAL A 182 8.80 20.81 16.77
N VAL A 183 8.62 19.83 17.67
CA VAL A 183 8.84 18.42 17.36
C VAL A 183 7.91 17.95 16.23
N LEU A 184 6.62 18.28 16.30
CA LEU A 184 5.64 17.92 15.28
C LEU A 184 5.88 18.64 13.95
N ALA A 185 6.31 19.90 13.97
CA ALA A 185 6.62 20.64 12.75
C ALA A 185 7.82 20.03 12.02
N ILE A 186 8.91 19.75 12.73
CA ILE A 186 10.09 19.10 12.13
C ILE A 186 9.74 17.68 11.68
N GLY A 187 9.04 16.90 12.52
CA GLY A 187 8.63 15.54 12.17
C GLY A 187 7.66 15.47 10.98
N GLY A 188 6.78 16.47 10.85
CA GLY A 188 5.89 16.64 9.70
C GLY A 188 6.65 16.95 8.41
N LEU A 189 7.63 17.87 8.47
CA LEU A 189 8.49 18.18 7.33
C LEU A 189 9.33 16.97 6.88
N VAL A 190 9.86 16.20 7.83
CA VAL A 190 10.70 15.03 7.53
C VAL A 190 9.89 13.93 6.87
N SER A 191 8.68 13.65 7.36
CA SER A 191 7.80 12.66 6.73
C SER A 191 7.30 13.11 5.36
N MET A 192 6.96 14.39 5.20
CA MET A 192 6.66 14.98 3.89
C MET A 192 7.83 14.78 2.92
N ALA A 193 9.07 15.04 3.34
CA ALA A 193 10.25 14.84 2.50
C ALA A 193 10.54 13.36 2.20
N CYS A 194 10.33 12.46 3.17
CA CYS A 194 10.63 11.04 3.00
C CYS A 194 9.57 10.28 2.22
N PHE A 195 8.30 10.67 2.31
CA PHE A 195 7.15 9.88 1.84
C PHE A 195 6.17 10.65 0.96
N GLU A 196 6.46 11.93 0.66
CA GLU A 196 5.62 12.79 -0.18
C GLU A 196 4.20 12.95 0.38
N LEU A 197 4.06 12.84 1.70
CA LEU A 197 2.80 13.06 2.40
C LEU A 197 2.47 14.55 2.42
N GLU A 198 1.18 14.90 2.33
CA GLU A 198 0.73 16.24 2.70
C GLU A 198 1.18 16.56 4.13
N TYR A 199 1.50 17.84 4.40
CA TYR A 199 2.07 18.23 5.68
C TYR A 199 1.23 17.78 6.89
N THR A 200 -0.11 17.89 6.81
CA THR A 200 -1.02 17.43 7.87
C THR A 200 -0.90 15.92 8.10
N ASN A 201 -0.83 15.12 7.04
CA ASN A 201 -0.59 13.67 7.12
C ASN A 201 0.82 13.37 7.65
N GLY A 202 1.81 14.18 7.29
CA GLY A 202 3.16 14.09 7.85
C GLY A 202 3.19 14.35 9.36
N VAL A 203 2.46 15.35 9.85
CA VAL A 203 2.32 15.61 11.29
C VAL A 203 1.65 14.43 11.99
N MET A 204 0.56 13.88 11.43
CA MET A 204 -0.08 12.67 11.94
C MET A 204 0.88 11.47 11.97
N HIS A 205 1.69 11.32 10.93
CA HIS A 205 2.70 10.27 10.81
C HIS A 205 3.74 10.35 11.95
N CYS A 206 4.25 11.55 12.24
CA CYS A 206 5.10 11.79 13.41
C CYS A 206 4.35 11.53 14.73
N GLY A 207 3.08 11.94 14.79
CA GLY A 207 2.20 11.75 15.94
C GLY A 207 2.02 10.28 16.31
N ILE A 208 1.90 9.38 15.33
CA ILE A 208 1.82 7.92 15.57
C ILE A 208 3.08 7.42 16.28
N TYR A 209 4.27 7.83 15.83
CA TYR A 209 5.53 7.45 16.48
C TYR A 209 5.62 7.96 17.92
N VAL A 210 5.28 9.23 18.14
CA VAL A 210 5.26 9.83 19.48
C VAL A 210 4.27 9.11 20.39
N LEU A 211 3.05 8.87 19.91
CA LEU A 211 2.00 8.18 20.65
C LEU A 211 2.44 6.77 21.07
N ILE A 212 2.95 5.97 20.15
CA ILE A 212 3.41 4.60 20.45
C ILE A 212 4.56 4.65 21.46
N THR A 213 5.53 5.55 21.27
CA THR A 213 6.65 5.71 22.20
C THR A 213 6.17 6.06 23.61
N VAL A 214 5.23 6.99 23.73
CA VAL A 214 4.61 7.39 25.00
C VAL A 214 3.83 6.23 25.63
N MET A 215 3.04 5.48 24.85
CA MET A 215 2.30 4.31 25.35
C MET A 215 3.22 3.21 25.87
N LEU A 216 4.32 2.92 25.16
CA LEU A 216 5.32 1.94 25.60
C LEU A 216 6.02 2.41 26.88
N ARG A 217 6.27 3.71 27.04
CA ARG A 217 6.79 4.30 28.29
C ARG A 217 5.83 4.14 29.46
N ALA A 218 4.55 4.43 29.24
CA ALA A 218 3.52 4.21 30.24
C ALA A 218 3.44 2.72 30.65
N LEU A 219 3.55 1.80 29.67
CA LEU A 219 3.56 0.36 29.94
C LEU A 219 4.78 -0.09 30.75
N MET A 220 5.92 0.57 30.56
CA MET A 220 7.13 0.38 31.36
C MET A 220 7.02 0.96 32.78
N GLY A 221 5.93 1.66 33.12
CA GLY A 221 5.76 2.33 34.41
C GLY A 221 6.52 3.66 34.53
N MET A 222 6.99 4.22 33.42
CA MET A 222 7.69 5.51 33.41
C MET A 222 6.72 6.69 33.24
N PRO A 223 7.12 7.90 33.66
CA PRO A 223 6.40 9.12 33.33
C PRO A 223 6.19 9.29 31.81
N ILE A 224 4.98 9.70 31.48
CA ILE A 224 4.47 9.91 30.10
C ILE A 224 5.20 11.07 29.42
N TYR A 225 5.65 12.05 30.20
CA TYR A 225 6.39 13.25 29.79
C TYR A 225 7.68 13.42 30.61
#